data_AF-A0A7W0U4J4-F1
#
_entry.id   AF-A0A7W0U4J4-F1
#
_cell.length_a   1.000
_cell.length_b   1.000
_cell.length_c   1.000
_cell.angle_alpha   90.00
_cell.angle_beta   90.00
_cell.angle_gamma   90.00
#
_symmetry.space_group_name_H-M   'P 1'
#
loop_
_entity.id
_entity.type
_entity.pdbx_description
1 polymer ?
#
loop_
_entity_poly.entity_id
_entity_poly.type
_entity_poly.pdbx_seq_one_letter_code
_entity_poly.pdbx_strand_id
1 'polypeptide(L)'
;MTRSEITPSPAVTVPRSEAEIAARMKALEALMIEKGIMTTEAVDRLADIYENEVGPQLGAAVVAKAWTDPEFKARLLANATEACAEMGIGGLQGEDMVAVENTDTVHNVIVCTLCSCYPWPVLGLPPNWYKQPAYRSRIVREPRTMLREEFGHDVPDSMEVRVWDSSAELRYMVLPQRPANTEGKSAAELAELVTRDAMIGVAPVRA
;
A
#
# COMPACT_ATOMS: atom_id res chain seq x y z
N MET A 1 3.82 -40.76 35.89
CA MET A 1 3.58 -39.79 34.81
C MET A 1 4.38 -38.53 35.12
N THR A 2 5.64 -38.48 34.71
CA THR A 2 6.50 -37.30 34.85
C THR A 2 6.18 -36.33 33.72
N ARG A 3 5.57 -35.18 34.05
CA ARG A 3 5.40 -34.08 33.09
C ARG A 3 6.80 -33.60 32.69
N SER A 4 7.12 -33.76 31.40
CA SER A 4 8.28 -33.11 30.79
C SER A 4 8.00 -31.60 30.80
N GLU A 5 8.74 -30.86 31.62
CA GLU A 5 8.78 -29.40 31.53
C GLU A 5 9.56 -29.04 30.26
N ILE A 6 8.83 -28.77 29.17
CA ILE A 6 9.40 -28.09 28.01
C ILE A 6 9.55 -26.62 28.43
N THR A 7 10.71 -26.26 28.94
CA THR A 7 11.13 -24.86 29.03
C THR A 7 11.25 -24.33 27.59
N PRO A 8 10.48 -23.30 27.19
CA PRO A 8 10.70 -22.68 25.90
C PRO A 8 12.10 -22.03 25.94
N SER A 9 12.99 -22.54 25.09
CA SER A 9 14.28 -21.91 24.85
C SER A 9 14.03 -20.50 24.32
N PRO A 10 14.62 -19.44 24.90
CA PRO A 10 14.59 -18.12 24.32
C PRO A 10 15.55 -18.14 23.14
N ALA A 11 15.12 -18.74 22.03
CA ALA A 11 15.84 -18.65 20.78
C ALA A 11 15.75 -17.20 20.33
N VAL A 12 16.73 -16.40 20.74
CA VAL A 12 17.11 -15.19 20.02
C VAL A 12 17.50 -15.69 18.63
N THR A 13 16.53 -15.68 17.71
CA THR A 13 16.77 -15.98 16.31
C THR A 13 17.73 -14.92 15.80
N VAL A 14 19.02 -15.27 15.75
CA VAL A 14 20.00 -14.49 15.01
C VAL A 14 19.44 -14.34 13.59
N PRO A 15 19.29 -13.10 13.08
CA PRO A 15 18.87 -12.89 11.70
C PRO A 15 19.81 -13.68 10.79
N ARG A 16 19.25 -14.52 9.91
CA ARG A 16 20.05 -15.23 8.90
C ARG A 16 20.77 -14.22 8.03
N SER A 17 22.01 -14.50 7.66
CA SER A 17 22.75 -13.62 6.74
C SER A 17 22.11 -13.62 5.36
N GLU A 18 22.33 -12.57 4.58
CA GLU A 18 21.85 -12.49 3.19
C GLU A 18 22.37 -13.68 2.35
N ALA A 19 23.62 -14.09 2.58
CA ALA A 19 24.20 -15.26 1.92
C ALA A 19 23.48 -16.57 2.28
N GLU A 20 23.10 -16.75 3.55
CA GLU A 20 22.32 -17.92 3.97
C GLU A 20 20.91 -17.90 3.35
N ILE A 21 20.25 -16.74 3.32
CA ILE A 21 18.93 -16.57 2.69
C ILE A 21 19.02 -16.90 1.20
N ALA A 22 20.00 -16.35 0.49
CA ALA A 22 20.21 -16.58 -0.94
C ALA A 22 20.45 -18.08 -1.24
N ALA A 23 21.29 -18.75 -0.45
CA ALA A 23 21.55 -20.18 -0.61
C ALA A 23 20.28 -21.02 -0.42
N ARG A 24 19.46 -20.71 0.59
CA ARG A 24 18.18 -21.39 0.86
C ARG A 24 17.15 -21.13 -0.25
N MET A 25 17.04 -19.89 -0.74
CA MET A 25 16.13 -19.54 -1.83
C MET A 25 16.50 -20.29 -3.12
N LYS A 26 17.79 -20.32 -3.48
CA LYS A 26 18.27 -21.07 -4.66
C LYS A 26 17.98 -22.57 -4.55
N ALA A 27 18.12 -23.15 -3.35
CA ALA A 27 17.77 -24.55 -3.13
C ALA A 27 16.27 -24.82 -3.28
N LEU A 28 15.42 -23.91 -2.77
CA LEU A 28 13.97 -24.00 -2.92
C LEU A 28 13.53 -23.86 -4.38
N GLU A 29 14.07 -22.87 -5.10
CA GLU A 29 13.84 -22.63 -6.52
C GLU A 29 14.14 -23.89 -7.35
N ALA A 30 15.34 -24.46 -7.18
CA ALA A 30 15.74 -25.68 -7.89
C ALA A 30 14.78 -26.86 -7.65
N LEU A 31 14.35 -27.07 -6.39
CA LEU A 31 13.40 -28.14 -6.05
C LEU A 31 12.01 -27.90 -6.63
N MET A 32 11.53 -26.65 -6.68
CA MET A 32 10.22 -26.30 -7.23
C MET A 32 10.20 -26.45 -8.76
N ILE A 33 11.31 -26.13 -9.43
CA ILE A 33 11.51 -26.36 -10.87
C ILE A 33 11.58 -27.86 -11.17
N GLU A 34 12.38 -28.63 -10.43
CA GLU A 34 12.50 -30.09 -10.62
C GLU A 34 11.14 -30.80 -10.45
N LYS A 35 10.30 -30.30 -9.55
CA LYS A 35 8.93 -30.81 -9.33
C LYS A 35 7.92 -30.35 -10.39
N GLY A 36 8.31 -29.48 -11.33
CA GLY A 36 7.43 -28.94 -12.37
C GLY A 36 6.34 -27.98 -11.85
N ILE A 37 6.55 -27.38 -10.67
CA ILE A 37 5.58 -26.45 -10.04
C ILE A 37 5.87 -24.99 -10.42
N MET A 38 7.11 -24.69 -10.79
CA MET A 38 7.60 -23.34 -11.12
C MET A 38 8.56 -23.41 -12.32
N THR A 39 8.67 -22.31 -13.07
CA THR A 39 9.71 -22.12 -14.08
C THR A 39 10.40 -20.78 -13.88
N THR A 40 11.59 -20.60 -14.43
CA THR A 40 12.31 -19.32 -14.41
C THR A 40 11.52 -18.22 -15.12
N GLU A 41 10.84 -18.54 -16.23
CA GLU A 41 10.01 -17.59 -16.97
C GLU A 41 8.82 -17.10 -16.14
N ALA A 42 8.25 -17.97 -15.29
CA ALA A 42 7.18 -17.57 -14.39
C ALA A 42 7.66 -16.58 -13.31
N VAL A 43 8.89 -16.77 -12.81
CA VAL A 43 9.53 -15.84 -11.86
C VAL A 43 9.82 -14.50 -12.54
N ASP A 44 10.44 -14.53 -13.72
CA ASP A 44 10.75 -13.34 -14.51
C ASP A 44 9.49 -12.56 -14.86
N ARG A 45 8.41 -13.25 -15.26
CA ARG A 45 7.14 -12.61 -15.56
C ARG A 45 6.56 -11.89 -14.35
N LEU A 46 6.62 -12.50 -13.16
CA LEU A 46 6.10 -11.87 -11.95
C LEU A 46 6.91 -10.65 -11.54
N ALA A 47 8.24 -10.71 -11.69
CA ALA A 47 9.11 -9.57 -11.45
C ALA A 47 8.79 -8.41 -12.42
N ASP A 48 8.69 -8.71 -13.71
CA ASP A 48 8.39 -7.71 -14.75
C ASP A 48 7.05 -7.00 -14.53
N ILE A 49 6.00 -7.73 -14.13
CA ILE A 49 4.68 -7.14 -13.79
C ILE A 49 4.84 -6.05 -12.74
N TYR A 50 5.52 -6.34 -11.62
CA TYR A 50 5.57 -5.42 -10.48
C TYR A 50 6.71 -4.40 -10.53
N GLU A 51 7.69 -4.60 -11.40
CA GLU A 51 8.77 -3.64 -11.64
C GLU A 51 8.40 -2.63 -12.74
N ASN A 52 7.67 -3.06 -13.77
CA ASN A 52 7.48 -2.26 -14.99
C ASN A 52 6.01 -1.94 -15.33
N GLU A 53 5.04 -2.80 -14.98
CA GLU A 53 3.64 -2.63 -15.41
C GLU A 53 2.76 -2.02 -14.30
N VAL A 54 2.83 -2.58 -13.09
CA VAL A 54 1.92 -2.27 -11.98
C VAL A 54 2.64 -1.42 -10.93
N GLY A 55 2.18 -0.18 -10.78
CA GLY A 55 2.76 0.76 -9.83
C GLY A 55 1.85 1.95 -9.51
N PRO A 56 2.33 2.89 -8.67
CA PRO A 56 1.54 4.02 -8.18
C PRO A 56 1.07 4.99 -9.28
N GLN A 57 1.64 4.92 -10.49
CA GLN A 57 1.14 5.67 -11.65
C GLN A 57 -0.31 5.32 -11.99
N LEU A 58 -0.75 4.09 -11.72
CA LEU A 58 -2.12 3.63 -11.97
C LEU A 58 -3.09 4.30 -10.99
N GLY A 59 -2.77 4.30 -9.70
CA GLY A 59 -3.53 5.02 -8.67
C GLY A 59 -3.55 6.53 -8.89
N ALA A 60 -2.43 7.11 -9.34
CA ALA A 60 -2.37 8.54 -9.69
C ALA A 60 -3.36 8.92 -10.80
N ALA A 61 -3.52 8.07 -11.81
CA ALA A 61 -4.52 8.26 -12.87
C ALA A 61 -5.95 8.20 -12.33
N VAL A 62 -6.24 7.28 -11.40
CA VAL A 62 -7.56 7.18 -10.72
C VAL A 62 -7.86 8.46 -9.94
N VAL A 63 -6.91 8.94 -9.13
CA VAL A 63 -7.05 10.18 -8.35
C VAL A 63 -7.26 11.38 -9.26
N ALA A 64 -6.45 11.52 -10.31
CA ALA A 64 -6.57 12.63 -11.25
C ALA A 64 -7.93 12.63 -11.96
N LYS A 65 -8.43 11.45 -12.38
CA LYS A 65 -9.77 11.34 -12.95
C LYS A 65 -10.83 11.78 -11.94
N ALA A 66 -10.77 11.33 -10.69
CA ALA A 66 -11.69 11.74 -9.63
C ALA A 66 -11.66 13.26 -9.34
N TRP A 67 -10.51 13.91 -9.48
CA TRP A 67 -10.41 15.36 -9.34
C TRP A 67 -10.99 16.17 -10.51
N THR A 68 -11.13 15.57 -11.68
CA THR A 68 -11.64 16.23 -12.90
C THR A 68 -13.05 15.80 -13.29
N ASP A 69 -13.54 14.70 -12.74
CA ASP A 69 -14.80 14.06 -13.09
C ASP A 69 -15.58 13.75 -11.79
N PRO A 70 -16.47 14.67 -11.36
CA PRO A 70 -17.23 14.50 -10.12
C PRO A 70 -18.13 13.26 -10.11
N GLU A 71 -18.63 12.82 -11.28
CA GLU A 71 -19.46 11.61 -11.37
C GLU A 71 -18.61 10.36 -11.17
N PHE A 72 -17.41 10.30 -11.76
CA PHE A 72 -16.46 9.22 -11.51
C PHE A 72 -16.04 9.20 -10.04
N LYS A 73 -15.78 10.37 -9.42
CA LYS A 73 -15.48 10.45 -7.99
C LYS A 73 -16.59 9.84 -7.15
N ALA A 74 -17.85 10.15 -7.44
CA ALA A 74 -18.98 9.58 -6.72
C ALA A 74 -19.03 8.04 -6.85
N ARG A 75 -18.75 7.49 -8.04
CA ARG A 75 -18.66 6.03 -8.24
C ARG A 75 -17.47 5.41 -7.51
N LEU A 76 -16.30 6.05 -7.57
CA LEU A 76 -15.08 5.63 -6.87
C LEU A 76 -15.30 5.50 -5.36
N LEU A 77 -15.99 6.48 -4.75
CA LEU A 77 -16.29 6.46 -3.32
C LEU A 77 -17.40 5.46 -2.95
N ALA A 78 -18.29 5.12 -3.89
CA ALA A 78 -19.32 4.12 -3.68
C ALA A 78 -18.79 2.68 -3.81
N ASN A 79 -17.92 2.43 -4.80
CA ASN A 79 -17.27 1.14 -5.03
C ASN A 79 -15.98 1.36 -5.83
N ALA A 80 -14.83 1.30 -5.16
CA ALA A 80 -13.56 1.59 -5.82
C ALA A 80 -13.09 0.47 -6.75
N THR A 81 -13.44 -0.79 -6.48
CA THR A 81 -13.14 -1.90 -7.40
C THR A 81 -13.76 -1.65 -8.78
N GLU A 82 -15.08 -1.41 -8.82
CA GLU A 82 -15.80 -1.22 -10.08
C GLU A 82 -15.36 0.06 -10.80
N ALA A 83 -15.15 1.16 -10.06
CA ALA A 83 -14.67 2.40 -10.65
C ALA A 83 -13.26 2.27 -11.24
N CYS A 84 -12.33 1.58 -10.56
CA CYS A 84 -11.00 1.30 -11.11
C CYS A 84 -11.08 0.38 -12.34
N ALA A 85 -12.02 -0.57 -12.36
CA ALA A 85 -12.23 -1.46 -13.51
C ALA A 85 -12.68 -0.71 -14.77
N GLU A 86 -13.40 0.42 -14.66
CA GLU A 86 -13.70 1.33 -15.80
C GLU A 86 -12.42 1.80 -16.52
N MET A 87 -11.29 1.83 -15.80
CA MET A 87 -9.98 2.24 -16.31
C MET A 87 -9.07 1.04 -16.66
N GLY A 88 -9.59 -0.19 -16.57
CA GLY A 88 -8.80 -1.41 -16.74
C GLY A 88 -7.83 -1.69 -15.60
N ILE A 89 -8.06 -1.12 -14.41
CA ILE A 89 -7.21 -1.27 -13.23
C ILE A 89 -7.90 -2.20 -12.23
N GLY A 90 -7.25 -3.30 -11.86
CA GLY A 90 -7.76 -4.27 -10.89
C GLY A 90 -6.88 -5.51 -10.81
N GLY A 91 -7.31 -6.52 -10.06
CA GLY A 91 -6.65 -7.82 -9.98
C GLY A 91 -6.11 -8.17 -8.59
N LEU A 92 -5.00 -8.91 -8.56
CA LEU A 92 -4.46 -9.54 -7.35
C LEU A 92 -4.19 -8.51 -6.24
N GLN A 93 -4.66 -8.81 -5.01
CA GLN A 93 -4.53 -7.93 -3.84
C GLN A 93 -5.21 -6.57 -4.01
N GLY A 94 -6.26 -6.50 -4.83
CA GLY A 94 -7.16 -5.37 -4.99
C GLY A 94 -8.51 -5.82 -5.55
N GLU A 95 -8.91 -7.05 -5.21
CA GLU A 95 -10.18 -7.64 -5.58
C GLU A 95 -11.34 -6.86 -4.95
N ASP A 96 -11.17 -6.41 -3.70
CA ASP A 96 -12.11 -5.57 -2.98
C ASP A 96 -11.43 -4.28 -2.50
N MET A 97 -11.70 -3.17 -3.18
CA MET A 97 -11.11 -1.86 -2.88
C MET A 97 -12.13 -0.86 -2.35
N VAL A 98 -11.67 -0.01 -1.43
CA VAL A 98 -12.41 1.12 -0.87
C VAL A 98 -11.56 2.38 -0.95
N ALA A 99 -12.08 3.41 -1.61
CA ALA A 99 -11.47 4.73 -1.62
C ALA A 99 -11.94 5.54 -0.41
N VAL A 100 -11.00 6.12 0.35
CA VAL A 100 -11.29 6.96 1.53
C VAL A 100 -10.82 8.38 1.26
N GLU A 101 -11.76 9.33 1.27
CA GLU A 101 -11.50 10.72 0.85
C GLU A 101 -10.94 11.57 1.99
N ASN A 102 -9.82 12.25 1.73
CA ASN A 102 -9.36 13.35 2.57
C ASN A 102 -10.18 14.61 2.31
N THR A 103 -10.51 15.33 3.37
CA THR A 103 -11.27 16.59 3.34
C THR A 103 -10.63 17.61 4.27
N ASP A 104 -11.13 18.85 4.27
CA ASP A 104 -10.65 19.92 5.17
C ASP A 104 -10.76 19.60 6.66
N THR A 105 -11.51 18.55 7.03
CA THR A 105 -11.75 18.15 8.42
C THR A 105 -11.36 16.70 8.72
N VAL A 106 -10.98 15.91 7.72
CA VAL A 106 -10.66 14.48 7.87
C VAL A 106 -9.43 14.12 7.04
N HIS A 107 -8.42 13.57 7.70
CA HIS A 107 -7.24 12.99 7.08
C HIS A 107 -7.24 11.47 7.29
N ASN A 108 -7.09 10.70 6.22
CA ASN A 108 -7.03 9.25 6.25
C ASN A 108 -5.59 8.77 6.08
N VAL A 109 -5.24 7.68 6.75
CA VAL A 109 -3.99 6.94 6.55
C VAL A 109 -4.26 5.45 6.63
N ILE A 110 -3.65 4.64 5.77
CA ILE A 110 -3.88 3.19 5.69
C ILE A 110 -2.72 2.42 6.32
N VAL A 111 -3.00 1.26 6.92
CA VAL A 111 -1.99 0.38 7.50
C VAL A 111 -2.45 -1.08 7.38
N CYS A 112 -1.52 -2.01 7.49
CA CYS A 112 -1.82 -3.40 7.83
C CYS A 112 -1.01 -3.79 9.08
N THR A 113 -1.61 -3.70 10.25
CA THR A 113 -0.90 -3.93 11.52
C THR A 113 -0.40 -5.37 11.61
N LEU A 114 -1.14 -6.33 11.06
CA LEU A 114 -0.86 -7.77 11.17
C LEU A 114 0.23 -8.27 10.23
N CYS A 115 0.37 -7.69 9.03
CA CYS A 115 1.38 -8.12 8.06
C CYS A 115 1.83 -7.00 7.11
N SER A 116 1.21 -6.91 5.94
CA SER A 116 1.66 -6.04 4.84
C SER A 116 0.60 -5.89 3.72
N CYS A 117 -0.68 -6.13 4.00
CA CYS A 117 -1.77 -5.99 3.03
C CYS A 117 -1.74 -4.59 2.39
N TYR A 118 -1.89 -4.52 1.07
CA TYR A 118 -1.69 -3.30 0.30
C TYR A 118 -2.39 -3.39 -1.07
N PRO A 119 -2.98 -2.32 -1.63
CA PRO A 119 -3.75 -2.38 -2.88
C PRO A 119 -2.81 -2.44 -4.10
N TRP A 120 -2.32 -3.62 -4.46
CA TRP A 120 -1.31 -3.77 -5.52
C TRP A 120 -1.76 -3.21 -6.88
N PRO A 121 -3.01 -3.37 -7.34
CA PRO A 121 -3.40 -2.90 -8.67
C PRO A 121 -3.26 -1.39 -8.88
N VAL A 122 -3.37 -0.59 -7.82
CA VAL A 122 -3.28 0.88 -7.88
C VAL A 122 -1.95 1.42 -7.37
N LEU A 123 -1.23 0.69 -6.51
CA LEU A 123 -0.02 1.21 -5.86
C LEU A 123 1.25 0.37 -6.07
N GLY A 124 1.16 -0.78 -6.75
CA GLY A 124 2.25 -1.75 -6.85
C GLY A 124 2.58 -2.40 -5.50
N LEU A 125 3.78 -2.94 -5.38
CA LEU A 125 4.26 -3.54 -4.12
C LEU A 125 4.57 -2.46 -3.07
N PRO A 126 4.25 -2.70 -1.78
CA PRO A 126 4.43 -1.70 -0.74
C PRO A 126 5.92 -1.41 -0.46
N PRO A 127 6.26 -0.17 -0.11
CA PRO A 127 7.61 0.19 0.31
C PRO A 127 8.01 -0.55 1.59
N ASN A 128 9.31 -0.74 1.81
CA ASN A 128 9.80 -1.53 2.95
C ASN A 128 9.35 -0.97 4.30
N TRP A 129 9.33 0.35 4.49
CA TRP A 129 8.89 0.97 5.74
C TRP A 129 7.45 0.61 6.11
N TYR A 130 6.56 0.47 5.11
CA TYR A 130 5.15 0.12 5.34
C TYR A 130 5.02 -1.29 5.93
N LYS A 131 5.88 -2.21 5.49
CA LYS A 131 5.92 -3.62 5.93
C LYS A 131 6.59 -3.79 7.30
N GLN A 132 7.37 -2.81 7.74
CA GLN A 132 8.19 -2.90 8.94
C GLN A 132 7.39 -2.62 10.22
N PRO A 133 7.77 -3.24 11.36
CA PRO A 133 7.06 -3.06 12.63
C PRO A 133 6.98 -1.62 13.13
N ALA A 134 7.97 -0.78 12.82
CA ALA A 134 8.01 0.61 13.27
C ALA A 134 6.79 1.41 12.81
N TYR A 135 6.44 1.31 11.52
CA TYR A 135 5.21 1.90 10.97
C TYR A 135 3.97 1.24 11.54
N ARG A 136 3.88 -0.08 11.38
CA ARG A 136 2.68 -0.86 11.67
C ARG A 136 2.21 -0.77 13.11
N SER A 137 3.14 -0.69 14.07
CA SER A 137 2.80 -0.61 15.49
C SER A 137 2.45 0.81 15.95
N ARG A 138 3.08 1.85 15.39
CA ARG A 138 2.98 3.22 15.89
C ARG A 138 1.85 4.00 15.23
N ILE A 139 1.60 3.81 13.93
CA ILE A 139 0.62 4.62 13.19
C ILE A 139 -0.80 4.51 13.73
N VAL A 140 -1.19 3.35 14.27
CA VAL A 140 -2.51 3.15 14.89
C VAL A 140 -2.65 3.75 16.30
N ARG A 141 -1.54 4.11 16.95
CA ARG A 141 -1.52 4.60 18.33
C ARG A 141 -1.28 6.11 18.40
N GLU A 142 -0.32 6.59 17.61
CA GLU A 142 0.15 7.98 17.64
C GLU A 142 0.24 8.55 16.20
N PRO A 143 -0.86 8.53 15.42
CA PRO A 143 -0.81 8.83 13.99
C PRO A 143 -0.25 10.22 13.70
N ARG A 144 -0.72 11.26 14.38
CA ARG A 144 -0.22 12.64 14.16
C ARG A 144 1.27 12.77 14.42
N THR A 145 1.73 12.23 15.54
CA THR A 145 3.14 12.29 15.93
C THR A 145 4.01 11.56 14.90
N MET A 146 3.57 10.38 14.47
CA MET A 146 4.28 9.60 13.46
C MET A 146 4.33 10.34 12.10
N LEU A 147 3.21 10.89 11.64
CA LEU A 147 3.14 11.66 10.40
C LEU A 147 4.09 12.87 10.43
N ARG A 148 4.10 13.61 11.54
CA ARG A 148 4.98 14.77 11.71
C ARG A 148 6.47 14.40 11.77
N GLU A 149 6.84 13.41 12.58
CA GLU A 149 8.24 13.10 12.85
C GLU A 149 8.92 12.32 11.71
N GLU A 150 8.21 11.36 11.11
CA GLU A 150 8.81 10.43 10.14
C GLU A 150 8.57 10.86 8.68
N PHE A 151 7.47 11.57 8.43
CA PHE A 151 7.08 11.98 7.07
C PHE A 151 7.07 13.50 6.89
N GLY A 152 7.34 14.28 7.94
CA GLY A 152 7.28 15.74 7.89
C GLY A 152 5.87 16.29 7.61
N HIS A 153 4.83 15.49 7.81
CA HIS A 153 3.45 15.87 7.53
C HIS A 153 2.73 16.25 8.82
N ASP A 154 2.65 17.56 9.08
CA ASP A 154 1.95 18.09 10.25
C ASP A 154 0.46 18.23 9.96
N VAL A 155 -0.37 17.37 10.58
CA VAL A 155 -1.83 17.36 10.43
C VAL A 155 -2.45 18.11 11.62
N PRO A 156 -3.01 19.33 11.42
CA PRO A 156 -3.64 20.15 12.45
C PRO A 156 -4.56 19.40 13.42
N ASP A 157 -4.49 19.74 14.71
CA ASP A 157 -5.30 19.13 15.77
C ASP A 157 -6.82 19.25 15.52
N SER A 158 -7.24 20.25 14.73
CA SER A 158 -8.64 20.45 14.35
C SER A 158 -9.17 19.44 13.32
N MET A 159 -8.31 18.73 12.60
CA MET A 159 -8.73 17.71 11.62
C MET A 159 -8.79 16.33 12.26
N GLU A 160 -9.86 15.57 12.10
CA GLU A 160 -9.92 14.16 12.51
C GLU A 160 -8.89 13.33 11.72
N VAL A 161 -8.16 12.41 12.38
CA VAL A 161 -7.29 11.43 11.69
C VAL A 161 -7.90 10.04 11.79
N ARG A 162 -8.22 9.45 10.64
CA ARG A 162 -8.77 8.09 10.53
C ARG A 162 -7.69 7.13 10.05
N VAL A 163 -7.38 6.16 10.89
CA VAL A 163 -6.42 5.10 10.55
C VAL A 163 -7.20 3.86 10.10
N TRP A 164 -6.95 3.42 8.87
CA TRP A 164 -7.62 2.28 8.25
C TRP A 164 -6.73 1.04 8.31
N ASP A 165 -7.01 0.15 9.26
CA ASP A 165 -6.26 -1.11 9.40
C ASP A 165 -6.85 -2.22 8.52
N SER A 166 -6.06 -2.67 7.55
CA SER A 166 -6.40 -3.68 6.55
C SER A 166 -6.30 -5.09 7.17
N SER A 167 -7.30 -5.41 7.99
CA SER A 167 -7.41 -6.68 8.74
C SER A 167 -8.15 -7.80 8.00
N ALA A 168 -8.73 -7.49 6.83
CA ALA A 168 -9.41 -8.42 5.94
C ALA A 168 -8.87 -8.25 4.50
N GLU A 169 -9.50 -8.91 3.52
CA GLU A 169 -9.13 -8.74 2.10
C GLU A 169 -9.58 -7.41 1.48
N LEU A 170 -10.34 -6.59 2.23
CA LEU A 170 -10.58 -5.19 1.86
C LEU A 170 -9.27 -4.41 1.79
N ARG A 171 -9.09 -3.61 0.73
CA ARG A 171 -7.92 -2.77 0.50
C ARG A 171 -8.32 -1.32 0.41
N TYR A 172 -7.75 -0.49 1.28
CA TYR A 172 -8.01 0.93 1.31
C TYR A 172 -7.00 1.68 0.44
N MET A 173 -7.49 2.71 -0.27
CA MET A 173 -6.67 3.70 -0.97
C MET A 173 -7.15 5.08 -0.55
N VAL A 174 -6.22 5.96 -0.17
CA VAL A 174 -6.57 7.35 0.14
C VAL A 174 -6.79 8.11 -1.17
N LEU A 175 -7.92 8.81 -1.27
CA LEU A 175 -8.14 9.85 -2.27
C LEU A 175 -7.72 11.19 -1.65
N PRO A 176 -6.50 11.70 -1.95
CA PRO A 176 -6.05 12.97 -1.41
C PRO A 176 -6.84 14.14 -1.98
N GLN A 177 -6.82 15.28 -1.27
CA GLN A 177 -7.40 16.52 -1.78
C GLN A 177 -6.61 17.04 -2.97
N ARG A 178 -7.32 17.62 -3.94
CA ARG A 178 -6.71 18.34 -5.06
C ARG A 178 -6.00 19.59 -4.51
N PRO A 179 -4.73 19.84 -4.85
CA PRO A 179 -4.06 21.03 -4.36
C PRO A 179 -4.62 22.29 -5.03
N ALA A 180 -4.62 23.41 -4.31
CA ALA A 180 -5.01 24.71 -4.85
C ALA A 180 -4.10 25.14 -6.01
N ASN A 181 -4.53 26.13 -6.81
CA ASN A 181 -3.77 26.65 -7.95
C ASN A 181 -3.51 25.61 -9.05
N THR A 182 -4.40 24.62 -9.16
CA THR A 182 -4.37 23.59 -10.22
C THR A 182 -5.51 23.74 -11.21
N GLU A 183 -6.21 24.88 -11.20
CA GLU A 183 -7.26 25.21 -12.16
C GLU A 183 -6.74 25.12 -13.59
N GLY A 184 -7.48 24.45 -14.48
CA GLY A 184 -7.11 24.31 -15.88
C GLY A 184 -6.05 23.24 -16.20
N LYS A 185 -5.38 22.64 -15.20
CA LYS A 185 -4.50 21.48 -15.45
C LYS A 185 -5.30 20.30 -16.00
N SER A 186 -4.73 19.62 -16.98
CA SER A 186 -5.22 18.35 -17.51
C SER A 186 -5.10 17.23 -16.47
N ALA A 187 -5.84 16.13 -16.69
CA ALA A 187 -5.73 14.94 -15.82
C ALA A 187 -4.30 14.37 -15.78
N ALA A 188 -3.55 14.44 -16.88
CA ALA A 188 -2.15 13.99 -16.92
C ALA A 188 -1.25 14.86 -16.02
N GLU A 189 -1.35 16.18 -16.13
CA GLU A 189 -0.60 17.12 -15.28
C GLU A 189 -0.99 17.04 -13.80
N LEU A 190 -2.24 16.70 -13.50
CA LEU A 190 -2.70 16.45 -12.14
C LEU A 190 -2.14 15.13 -11.58
N ALA A 191 -2.06 14.08 -12.39
CA ALA A 191 -1.52 12.80 -11.96
C ALA A 191 -0.05 12.90 -11.51
N GLU A 192 0.74 13.78 -12.11
CA GLU A 192 2.14 14.05 -11.72
C GLU A 192 2.29 14.60 -10.28
N LEU A 193 1.22 15.21 -9.74
CA LEU A 193 1.18 15.73 -8.37
C LEU A 193 0.88 14.63 -7.34
N VAL A 194 0.27 13.53 -7.78
CA VAL A 194 -0.15 12.43 -6.91
C VAL A 194 1.03 11.50 -6.66
N THR A 195 1.35 11.30 -5.39
CA THR A 195 2.42 10.40 -4.97
C THR A 195 1.84 9.13 -4.35
N ARG A 196 2.65 8.06 -4.35
CA ARG A 196 2.33 6.86 -3.57
C ARG A 196 2.01 7.21 -2.11
N ASP A 197 2.84 8.06 -1.51
CA ASP A 197 2.74 8.42 -0.10
C ASP A 197 1.45 9.22 0.20
N ALA A 198 0.96 10.03 -0.76
CA ALA A 198 -0.33 10.69 -0.67
C ALA A 198 -1.52 9.70 -0.73
N MET A 199 -1.39 8.63 -1.53
CA MET A 199 -2.42 7.58 -1.62
C MET A 199 -2.35 6.56 -0.48
N ILE A 200 -1.26 6.54 0.30
CA ILE A 200 -1.19 5.87 1.61
C ILE A 200 -1.75 6.80 2.71
N GLY A 201 -1.65 8.12 2.53
CA GLY A 201 -2.05 9.13 3.51
C GLY A 201 -0.93 9.53 4.48
N VAL A 202 0.33 9.28 4.13
CA VAL A 202 1.49 9.67 4.97
C VAL A 202 2.10 11.02 4.59
N ALA A 203 1.76 11.54 3.42
CA ALA A 203 2.21 12.85 2.93
C ALA A 203 1.08 13.55 2.16
N PRO A 204 1.10 14.87 2.00
CA PRO A 204 0.23 15.54 1.04
C PRO A 204 0.67 15.24 -0.40
N VAL A 205 -0.17 15.62 -1.36
CA VAL A 205 0.20 15.70 -2.77
C VAL A 205 1.30 16.75 -2.98
N ARG A 206 2.03 16.67 -4.10
CA ARG A 206 3.01 17.71 -4.45
C ARG A 206 2.28 19.02 -4.75
N ALA A 207 2.81 20.11 -4.21
CA ALA A 207 2.39 21.47 -4.54
C ALA A 207 2.92 21.89 -5.91
#